data_AF-W4B266-F1
#
_entry.id   AF-W4B266-F1
#
_cell.length_a   1.000
_cell.length_b   1.000
_cell.length_c   1.000
_cell.angle_alpha   90.00
_cell.angle_beta   90.00
_cell.angle_gamma   90.00
#
_symmetry.space_group_name_H-M   'P 1'
#
loop_
_entity.id
_entity.type
_entity.pdbx_description
1 polymer ?
#
loop_
_entity_poly.entity_id
_entity_poly.type
_entity_poly.pdbx_seq_one_letter_code
_entity_poly.pdbx_strand_id
1 'polypeptide(L)'
;MFIDPMLLATAPAPFSDSHYIFEPKIDEHRLLFSQQSGRIRLYTRHETECTQQYPELLVPFDDDILLDGEVACTGPEGVDFEEVMTRFKASKDQRIKHLVATSPITYVVFDILQYKNQDLRKMPLLQRKEILAGIRMPESALLRHTLRGRCGRRIV
;
A
#
# COMPACT_ATOMS: atom_id res chain seq x y z
N MET A 1 0.75 3.07 14.60
CA MET A 1 2.08 2.53 14.93
C MET A 1 2.86 2.33 13.65
N PHE A 2 4.15 2.67 13.65
CA PHE A 2 5.07 2.32 12.58
C PHE A 2 5.66 0.92 12.84
N ILE A 3 5.89 0.16 11.77
CA ILE A 3 6.63 -1.11 11.78
C ILE A 3 7.59 -1.07 10.62
N ASP A 4 8.85 -1.45 10.87
CA ASP A 4 9.86 -1.58 9.81
C ASP A 4 9.37 -2.53 8.70
N PRO A 5 9.31 -2.05 7.45
CA PRO A 5 8.81 -2.87 6.36
C PRO A 5 9.79 -3.97 5.97
N MET A 6 9.27 -5.15 5.62
CA MET A 6 10.09 -6.24 5.07
C MET A 6 10.72 -5.80 3.73
N LEU A 7 12.05 -5.94 3.61
CA LEU A 7 12.80 -5.55 2.41
C LEU A 7 12.86 -6.70 1.40
N LEU A 8 13.00 -6.32 0.13
CA LEU A 8 13.20 -7.26 -0.97
C LEU A 8 14.65 -7.73 -1.01
N ALA A 9 14.86 -8.98 -1.39
CA ALA A 9 16.15 -9.51 -1.77
C ALA A 9 16.21 -9.69 -3.30
N THR A 10 17.34 -9.36 -3.91
CA THR A 10 17.54 -9.52 -5.35
C THR A 10 17.76 -10.99 -5.69
N ALA A 11 17.01 -11.51 -6.66
CA ALA A 11 17.28 -12.81 -7.27
C ALA A 11 18.15 -12.63 -8.53
N PRO A 12 19.13 -13.52 -8.80
CA PRO A 12 20.04 -13.38 -9.93
C PRO A 12 19.38 -13.65 -11.29
N ALA A 13 18.27 -14.39 -11.31
CA ALA A 13 17.50 -14.69 -12.51
C ALA A 13 16.03 -14.97 -12.15
N PRO A 14 15.09 -14.83 -13.11
CA PRO A 14 13.72 -15.30 -12.93
C PRO A 14 13.70 -16.81 -12.65
N PHE A 15 12.83 -17.23 -11.74
CA PHE A 15 12.66 -18.63 -11.37
C PHE A 15 11.17 -18.99 -11.27
N SER A 16 10.87 -20.28 -11.24
CA SER A 16 9.54 -20.79 -10.97
C SER A 16 9.65 -21.87 -9.90
N ASP A 17 9.00 -21.66 -8.77
CA ASP A 17 9.04 -22.56 -7.63
C ASP A 17 7.69 -22.48 -6.91
N SER A 18 7.09 -23.64 -6.61
CA SER A 18 5.77 -23.76 -5.98
C SER A 18 5.72 -23.24 -4.54
N HIS A 19 6.88 -23.07 -3.89
CA HIS A 19 6.96 -22.49 -2.55
C HIS A 19 6.85 -20.95 -2.55
N TYR A 20 6.82 -20.33 -3.73
CA TYR A 20 6.75 -18.88 -3.90
C TYR A 20 5.46 -18.46 -4.58
N ILE A 21 5.05 -17.23 -4.28
CA ILE A 21 4.03 -16.51 -5.04
C ILE A 21 4.69 -15.32 -5.73
N PHE A 22 4.12 -14.94 -6.87
CA PHE A 22 4.60 -13.83 -7.66
C PHE A 22 3.51 -12.78 -7.76
N GLU A 23 3.87 -11.53 -7.49
CA GLU A 23 3.00 -10.37 -7.63
C GLU A 23 3.70 -9.35 -8.53
N PRO A 24 2.94 -8.57 -9.32
CA PRO A 24 3.52 -7.45 -10.04
C PRO A 24 4.24 -6.52 -9.07
N LYS A 25 5.51 -6.23 -9.36
CA LYS A 25 6.25 -5.20 -8.65
C LYS A 25 5.71 -3.85 -9.10
N ILE A 26 4.93 -3.22 -8.24
CA ILE A 26 4.72 -1.77 -8.28
C ILE A 26 6.01 -1.19 -7.68
N ASP A 27 6.55 -0.12 -8.25
CA ASP A 27 7.79 0.48 -7.76
C ASP A 27 7.64 1.99 -7.68
N GLU A 28 6.81 2.42 -6.74
CA GLU A 28 6.60 3.85 -6.50
C GLU A 28 6.95 4.23 -5.07
N HIS A 29 5.94 4.56 -4.28
CA HIS A 29 6.13 5.06 -2.92
C HIS A 29 5.47 4.13 -1.92
N ARG A 30 6.29 3.32 -1.26
CA ARG A 30 5.82 2.41 -0.21
C ARG A 30 5.24 3.20 0.96
N LEU A 31 4.04 2.80 1.36
CA LEU A 31 3.26 3.45 2.40
C LEU A 31 2.69 2.42 3.37
N LEU A 32 2.93 2.65 4.65
CA LEU A 32 2.33 1.92 5.75
C LEU A 32 1.06 2.66 6.20
N PHE A 33 -0.10 2.02 6.08
CA PHE A 33 -1.36 2.56 6.60
C PHE A 33 -1.62 1.97 7.98
N SER A 34 -1.72 2.83 9.01
CA SER A 34 -1.99 2.40 10.38
C SER A 34 -3.26 3.05 10.90
N GLN A 35 -4.26 2.23 11.21
CA GLN A 35 -5.41 2.62 12.00
C GLN A 35 -5.35 1.98 13.38
N GLN A 36 -5.32 2.81 14.41
CA GLN A 36 -5.30 2.36 15.80
C GLN A 36 -6.19 3.25 16.67
N SER A 37 -7.12 2.64 17.42
CA SER A 37 -8.05 3.36 18.30
C SER A 37 -8.74 4.53 17.59
N GLY A 38 -9.19 4.30 16.36
CA GLY A 38 -9.86 5.30 15.52
C GLY A 38 -8.96 6.40 14.94
N ARG A 39 -7.64 6.33 15.10
CA ARG A 39 -6.68 7.27 14.52
C ARG A 39 -5.95 6.64 13.35
N ILE A 40 -6.00 7.29 12.19
CA ILE A 40 -5.26 6.90 10.99
C ILE A 40 -3.97 7.71 10.90
N ARG A 41 -2.86 7.01 10.64
CA ARG A 41 -1.57 7.60 10.31
C ARG A 41 -0.92 6.84 9.17
N LEU A 42 -0.21 7.58 8.33
CA LEU A 42 0.48 7.04 7.17
C LEU A 42 1.98 7.26 7.34
N TYR A 43 2.78 6.24 7.04
CA TYR A 43 4.23 6.30 7.17
C TYR A 43 4.90 5.86 5.88
N THR A 44 5.98 6.54 5.51
CA THR A 44 6.88 6.04 4.46
C THR A 44 7.70 4.85 4.96
N ARG A 45 8.46 4.22 4.05
CA ARG A 45 9.46 3.19 4.39
C ARG A 45 10.42 3.61 5.52
N HIS A 46 10.69 4.90 5.68
CA HIS A 46 11.68 5.42 6.64
C HIS A 46 11.01 6.12 7.84
N GLU A 47 9.83 5.64 8.25
CA GLU A 47 9.08 6.17 9.42
C GLU A 47 8.64 7.64 9.30
N THR A 48 8.80 8.27 8.13
CA THR A 48 8.34 9.65 7.95
C THR A 48 6.82 9.65 7.89
N GLU A 49 6.17 10.31 8.84
CA GLU A 49 4.72 10.46 8.82
C GLU A 49 4.31 11.38 7.65
N CYS A 50 3.41 10.90 6.79
CA CYS A 50 2.91 11.60 5.61
C CYS A 50 1.38 11.63 5.53
N THR A 51 0.72 11.59 6.69
CA THR A 51 -0.74 11.58 6.83
C THR A 51 -1.41 12.78 6.14
N GLN A 52 -0.81 13.98 6.24
CA GLN A 52 -1.37 15.22 5.68
C GLN A 52 -1.36 15.23 4.15
N GLN A 53 -0.41 14.54 3.53
CA GLN A 53 -0.17 14.53 2.09
C GLN A 53 -1.25 13.73 1.34
N TYR A 54 -1.84 12.74 2.00
CA TYR A 54 -2.80 11.81 1.41
C TYR A 54 -4.13 11.78 2.19
N PRO A 55 -4.84 12.92 2.32
CA PRO A 55 -6.08 13.01 3.08
C PRO A 55 -7.20 12.11 2.52
N GLU A 56 -7.15 11.77 1.23
CA GLU A 56 -8.08 10.85 0.57
C GLU A 56 -7.96 9.40 1.03
N LEU A 57 -6.85 9.03 1.68
CA LEU A 57 -6.68 7.72 2.29
C LEU A 57 -7.24 7.64 3.70
N LEU A 58 -7.66 8.75 4.32
CA LEU A 58 -8.11 8.78 5.71
C LEU A 58 -9.56 8.27 5.87
N VAL A 59 -9.85 7.13 5.24
CA VAL A 59 -11.13 6.43 5.32
C VAL A 59 -10.99 5.29 6.33
N PRO A 60 -11.80 5.25 7.40
CA PRO A 60 -11.65 4.26 8.46
C PRO A 60 -12.18 2.89 8.06
N PHE A 61 -11.50 1.86 8.54
CA PHE A 61 -11.99 0.49 8.65
C PHE A 61 -12.79 0.32 9.95
N ASP A 62 -13.60 -0.73 10.02
CA ASP A 62 -14.37 -1.05 11.24
C ASP A 62 -13.47 -1.44 12.42
N ASP A 63 -12.30 -2.05 12.13
CA ASP A 63 -11.36 -2.56 13.11
C ASP A 63 -9.98 -1.92 12.96
N ASP A 64 -9.19 -1.95 14.04
CA ASP A 64 -7.78 -1.58 14.00
C ASP A 64 -7.00 -2.49 13.05
N ILE A 65 -6.21 -1.86 12.17
CA ILE A 65 -5.56 -2.50 11.04
C ILE A 65 -4.22 -1.84 10.70
N LEU A 66 -3.26 -2.65 10.25
CA LEU A 66 -1.98 -2.19 9.73
C LEU A 66 -1.74 -2.83 8.36
N LEU A 67 -1.68 -2.00 7.32
CA LEU A 67 -1.52 -2.43 5.93
C LEU A 67 -0.18 -1.95 5.39
N ASP A 68 0.40 -2.78 4.52
CA ASP A 68 1.61 -2.46 3.77
C ASP A 68 1.27 -2.50 2.27
N GLY A 69 1.69 -1.45 1.58
CA GLY A 69 1.27 -1.20 0.22
C GLY A 69 2.09 -0.13 -0.46
N GLU A 70 1.70 0.19 -1.69
CA GLU A 70 2.32 1.25 -2.48
C GLU A 70 1.30 2.27 -2.93
N VAL A 71 1.71 3.53 -2.93
CA VAL A 71 0.94 4.63 -3.50
C VAL A 71 1.37 4.86 -4.93
N ALA A 72 0.37 4.91 -5.80
CA ALA A 72 0.50 5.08 -7.22
C ALA A 72 -0.28 6.27 -7.75
N CYS A 73 0.29 7.03 -8.68
CA CYS A 73 -0.47 7.99 -9.49
C CYS A 73 -0.70 7.36 -10.86
N THR A 74 -1.96 7.27 -11.32
CA THR A 74 -2.26 6.82 -12.68
C THR A 74 -2.54 8.02 -13.57
N GLY A 75 -1.60 8.36 -14.44
CA GLY A 75 -1.77 9.32 -15.53
C GLY A 75 -2.23 8.65 -16.84
N PRO A 76 -2.43 9.44 -17.92
CA PRO A 76 -2.83 8.93 -19.24
C PRO A 76 -1.87 7.88 -19.83
N GLU A 77 -0.58 7.98 -19.47
CA GLU A 77 0.50 7.13 -19.95
C GLU A 77 0.77 5.92 -19.02
N GLY A 78 0.03 5.81 -17.90
CA GLY A 78 0.22 4.78 -16.88
C GLY A 78 0.69 5.35 -15.55
N VAL A 79 1.51 4.59 -14.84
CA VAL A 79 1.98 4.90 -13.49
C VAL A 79 3.03 6.03 -13.52
N ASP A 80 2.84 7.08 -12.72
CA ASP A 80 3.68 8.29 -12.71
C ASP A 80 4.33 8.54 -11.33
N PHE A 81 5.58 8.12 -11.21
CA PHE A 81 6.37 8.27 -9.99
C PHE A 81 6.68 9.74 -9.64
N GLU A 82 6.92 10.59 -10.65
CA GLU A 82 7.23 12.00 -10.40
C GLU A 82 6.05 12.72 -9.76
N GLU A 83 4.83 12.34 -10.18
CA GLU A 83 3.61 12.86 -9.60
C GLU A 83 3.42 12.38 -8.16
N VAL A 84 3.72 11.10 -7.84
CA VAL A 84 3.71 10.61 -6.45
C VAL A 84 4.68 11.39 -5.57
N MET A 85 5.87 11.72 -6.08
CA MET A 85 6.85 12.55 -5.36
C MET A 85 6.36 14.00 -5.19
N THR A 86 5.65 14.52 -6.18
CA THR A 86 5.02 15.85 -6.11
C THR A 86 3.94 15.91 -5.04
N ARG A 87 3.14 14.84 -4.89
CA ARG A 87 2.18 14.65 -3.79
C ARG A 87 2.90 14.60 -2.44
N PHE A 88 3.91 13.76 -2.30
CA PHE A 88 4.67 13.57 -1.04
C PHE A 88 5.32 14.86 -0.53
N LYS A 89 5.87 15.70 -1.44
CA LYS A 89 6.54 16.96 -1.08
C LYS A 89 5.57 18.10 -0.77
N ALA A 90 4.27 17.94 -0.99
CA ALA A 90 3.30 19.00 -0.74
C ALA A 90 3.10 19.22 0.77
N SER A 91 3.23 20.47 1.22
CA SER A 91 3.10 20.84 2.63
C SER A 91 2.04 21.90 2.92
N LYS A 92 1.59 22.65 1.91
CA LYS A 92 0.54 23.67 2.04
C LYS A 92 -0.83 23.05 1.78
N ASP A 93 -1.78 23.21 2.69
CA ASP A 93 -3.14 22.64 2.58
C ASP A 93 -3.83 22.95 1.24
N GLN A 94 -3.69 24.17 0.73
CA GLN A 94 -4.27 24.55 -0.57
C GLN A 94 -3.66 23.73 -1.72
N ARG A 95 -2.35 23.50 -1.69
CA ARG A 95 -1.65 22.69 -2.69
C ARG A 95 -2.05 21.22 -2.57
N ILE A 96 -2.16 20.70 -1.35
CA ILE A 96 -2.59 19.32 -1.10
C ILE A 96 -4.00 19.11 -1.66
N LYS A 97 -4.96 19.99 -1.31
CA LYS A 97 -6.33 19.93 -1.82
C LYS A 97 -6.41 19.99 -3.34
N HIS A 98 -5.61 20.87 -3.95
CA HIS A 98 -5.52 20.96 -5.41
C HIS A 98 -5.03 19.63 -6.01
N LEU A 99 -3.93 19.09 -5.50
CA LEU A 99 -3.34 17.86 -6.00
C LEU A 99 -4.23 16.62 -5.78
N VAL A 100 -5.04 16.58 -4.72
CA VAL A 100 -6.05 15.51 -4.53
C VAL A 100 -7.04 15.48 -5.70
N ALA A 101 -7.42 16.66 -6.20
CA ALA A 101 -8.38 16.78 -7.29
C ALA A 101 -7.76 16.57 -8.68
N THR A 102 -6.53 17.01 -8.90
CA THR A 102 -5.87 16.94 -10.21
C THR A 102 -5.08 15.66 -10.42
N SER A 103 -4.57 15.08 -9.35
CA SER A 103 -3.62 13.96 -9.36
C SER A 103 -3.97 12.95 -8.26
N PRO A 104 -5.14 12.30 -8.34
CA PRO A 104 -5.57 11.34 -7.34
C PRO A 104 -4.63 10.13 -7.32
N ILE A 105 -4.39 9.62 -6.11
CA ILE A 105 -3.56 8.44 -5.91
C ILE A 105 -4.41 7.18 -5.78
N THR A 106 -3.82 6.03 -6.09
CA THR A 106 -4.32 4.70 -5.74
C THR A 106 -3.35 4.08 -4.74
N TYR A 107 -3.85 3.60 -3.60
CA TYR A 107 -3.09 2.79 -2.65
C TYR A 107 -3.34 1.31 -2.94
N VAL A 108 -2.28 0.62 -3.36
CA VAL A 108 -2.29 -0.80 -3.67
C VAL A 108 -1.67 -1.58 -2.52
N VAL A 109 -2.51 -2.29 -1.78
CA VAL A 109 -2.14 -3.09 -0.61
C VAL A 109 -1.69 -4.48 -1.04
N PHE A 110 -0.54 -4.92 -0.55
CA PHE A 110 -0.01 -6.25 -0.81
C PHE A 110 0.15 -7.11 0.46
N ASP A 111 0.16 -6.50 1.66
CA ASP A 111 0.24 -7.25 2.92
C ASP A 111 -0.61 -6.61 4.04
N ILE A 112 -0.95 -7.44 5.03
CA ILE A 112 -1.62 -7.04 6.26
C ILE A 112 -0.81 -7.53 7.46
N LEU A 113 -0.40 -6.59 8.30
CA LEU A 113 0.54 -6.85 9.39
C LEU A 113 -0.18 -6.96 10.75
N GLN A 114 -1.30 -6.26 10.89
CA GLN A 114 -2.15 -6.30 12.09
C GLN A 114 -3.61 -6.22 11.67
N TYR A 115 -4.49 -6.96 12.36
CA TYR A 115 -5.93 -6.85 12.19
C TYR A 115 -6.64 -7.19 13.50
N LYS A 116 -7.68 -6.44 13.90
CA LYS A 116 -8.45 -6.71 15.12
C LYS A 116 -7.59 -6.87 16.36
N ASN A 117 -6.59 -5.99 16.51
CA ASN A 117 -5.59 -6.02 17.58
C ASN A 117 -4.70 -7.27 17.63
N GLN A 118 -4.65 -8.08 16.57
CA GLN A 118 -3.76 -9.23 16.45
C GLN A 118 -2.59 -8.93 15.53
N ASP A 119 -1.36 -9.19 15.99
CA ASP A 119 -0.15 -9.14 15.18
C ASP A 119 -0.07 -10.39 14.27
N LEU A 120 -0.18 -10.17 12.96
CA LEU A 120 -0.22 -11.23 11.96
C LEU A 120 1.16 -11.59 11.41
N ARG A 121 2.22 -10.85 11.77
CA ARG A 121 3.56 -11.00 11.15
C ARG A 121 4.19 -12.38 11.35
N LYS A 122 3.77 -13.10 12.39
CA LYS A 122 4.20 -14.48 12.67
C LYS A 122 3.46 -15.53 11.85
N MET A 123 2.41 -15.16 11.13
CA MET A 123 1.63 -16.06 10.27
C MET A 123 2.30 -16.21 8.90
N PRO A 124 2.15 -17.37 8.22
CA PRO A 124 2.53 -17.53 6.83
C PRO A 124 1.91 -16.47 5.92
N LEU A 125 2.66 -16.00 4.92
CA LEU A 125 2.24 -14.95 3.97
C LEU A 125 0.88 -15.26 3.32
N LEU A 126 0.65 -16.52 2.93
CA LEU A 126 -0.62 -16.93 2.30
C LEU A 126 -1.82 -16.73 3.22
N GLN A 127 -1.69 -17.01 4.52
CA GLN A 127 -2.77 -16.79 5.48
C GLN A 127 -3.04 -15.29 5.67
N ARG A 128 -1.99 -14.45 5.68
CA ARG A 128 -2.17 -12.99 5.73
C ARG A 128 -2.91 -12.48 4.48
N LYS A 129 -2.55 -12.99 3.30
CA LYS A 129 -3.25 -12.65 2.05
C LYS A 129 -4.71 -13.11 2.02
N GLU A 130 -5.01 -14.28 2.59
CA GLU A 130 -6.40 -14.75 2.76
C GLU A 130 -7.19 -13.83 3.68
N ILE A 131 -6.60 -13.39 4.80
CA ILE A 131 -7.21 -12.39 5.68
C ILE A 131 -7.44 -11.09 4.91
N LEU A 132 -6.42 -10.56 4.22
CA LEU A 132 -6.51 -9.32 3.44
C LEU A 132 -7.64 -9.37 2.40
N ALA A 133 -7.77 -10.49 1.67
CA ALA A 133 -8.81 -10.68 0.66
C ALA A 133 -10.23 -10.76 1.26
N GLY A 134 -10.35 -11.14 2.53
CA GLY A 134 -11.62 -11.19 3.25
C GLY A 134 -12.06 -9.85 3.86
N ILE A 135 -11.20 -8.83 3.82
CA ILE A 135 -11.51 -7.52 4.40
C ILE A 135 -12.36 -6.71 3.45
N ARG A 136 -13.47 -6.18 3.97
CA ARG A 136 -14.26 -5.18 3.27
C ARG A 136 -13.45 -3.89 3.20
N MET A 137 -12.97 -3.57 2.00
CA MET A 137 -12.34 -2.28 1.74
C MET A 137 -13.41 -1.18 1.88
N PRO A 138 -13.10 -0.04 2.51
CA PRO A 138 -13.97 1.13 2.51
C PRO A 138 -14.33 1.51 1.07
N GLU A 139 -15.50 2.10 0.87
CA GLU A 139 -15.95 2.59 -0.44
C GLU A 139 -15.12 3.81 -0.87
N SER A 140 -13.86 3.58 -1.23
CA SER A 140 -13.04 4.50 -1.99
C SER A 140 -12.47 3.72 -3.18
N ALA A 141 -12.63 4.27 -4.38
CA ALA A 141 -12.09 3.70 -5.62
C ALA A 141 -10.55 3.61 -5.63
N LEU A 142 -9.91 4.08 -4.56
CA LEU A 142 -8.49 4.34 -4.41
C LEU A 142 -7.79 3.26 -3.57
N LEU A 143 -8.53 2.34 -2.94
CA LEU A 143 -7.97 1.19 -2.24
C LEU A 143 -8.10 -0.06 -3.12
N ARG A 144 -6.98 -0.59 -3.58
CA ARG A 144 -6.92 -1.86 -4.31
C ARG A 144 -6.02 -2.83 -3.56
N HIS A 145 -6.33 -4.11 -3.60
CA HIS A 145 -5.38 -5.14 -3.19
C HIS A 145 -4.97 -5.97 -4.41
N THR A 146 -3.74 -6.47 -4.43
CA THR A 146 -3.30 -7.36 -5.50
C THR A 146 -4.04 -8.69 -5.41
N LEU A 147 -4.84 -9.01 -6.43
CA LEU A 147 -5.41 -10.34 -6.60
C LEU A 147 -4.40 -11.24 -7.33
N ARG A 148 -4.37 -12.52 -6.94
CA ARG A 148 -3.52 -13.57 -7.54
C ARG A 148 -3.57 -13.52 -9.07
N GLY A 149 -2.45 -13.19 -9.70
CA GLY A 149 -2.22 -13.53 -11.10
C GLY A 149 -1.80 -15.00 -11.20
N ARG A 150 -2.51 -15.82 -11.99
CA ARG A 150 -1.88 -17.01 -12.57
C ARG A 150 -0.87 -16.48 -13.58
N CYS A 151 0.40 -16.40 -13.19
CA CYS A 151 1.45 -15.84 -14.04
C CYS A 151 1.65 -16.71 -15.28
N GLY A 152 1.20 -16.19 -16.42
CA GLY A 152 1.58 -16.64 -17.76
C GLY A 152 2.54 -15.69 -18.47
N ARG A 153 2.88 -14.53 -17.91
CA ARG A 153 3.84 -13.60 -18.53
C ARG A 153 4.62 -12.80 -17.48
N ARG A 154 5.94 -13.05 -17.48
CA ARG A 154 7.08 -12.22 -17.05
C ARG A 154 6.83 -11.29 -15.85
N ILE A 155 7.45 -11.65 -14.73
CA ILE A 155 7.77 -10.72 -13.64
C ILE A 155 9.30 -10.80 -13.46
N VAL A 156 9.95 -9.63 -13.47
CA VAL A 156 11.33 -9.40 -12.99
C VAL A 156 11.21 -8.69 -11.65
#